data_AF-A0AB39P5D6-F1
#
_entry.id   AF-A0AB39P5D6-F1
#
_cell.length_a   1.000
_cell.length_b   1.000
_cell.length_c   1.000
_cell.angle_alpha   90.00
_cell.angle_beta   90.00
_cell.angle_gamma   90.00
#
_symmetry.space_group_name_H-M   'P 1'
#
loop_
_entity.id
_entity.type
_entity.pdbx_description
1 polymer ?
#
loop_
_entity_poly.entity_id
_entity_poly.type
_entity_poly.pdbx_seq_one_letter_code
_entity_poly.pdbx_strand_id
1 'polypeptide(L)'
;MYAIYVRPDQVGAGVGQALLRESTGRCAGAGRPRMLLWVLKGNADARRFYERAGFRPDGAEEPFEVEGVSVPEVRYARTLDRDTRC
;
A
#
# COMPACT_ATOMS: atom_id res chain seq x y z
N MET A 1 0.60 3.10 -11.29
CA MET A 1 0.13 1.89 -10.59
C MET A 1 1.34 1.29 -9.90
N TYR A 2 1.36 1.20 -8.57
CA TYR A 2 2.45 0.55 -7.81
C TYR A 2 1.80 -0.40 -6.82
N ALA A 3 1.87 -1.70 -7.09
CA ALA A 3 1.53 -2.73 -6.13
C ALA A 3 2.83 -3.19 -5.45
N ILE A 4 2.91 -3.08 -4.14
CA ILE A 4 4.04 -3.65 -3.37
C ILE A 4 3.55 -4.99 -2.84
N TYR A 5 3.87 -6.06 -3.56
CA TYR A 5 3.66 -7.43 -3.08
C TYR A 5 4.82 -7.82 -2.18
N VAL A 6 4.66 -7.66 -0.87
CA VAL A 6 5.54 -8.30 0.11
C VAL A 6 4.96 -9.69 0.38
N ARG A 7 5.69 -10.73 0.02
CA ARG A 7 5.36 -12.10 0.43
C ARG A 7 5.28 -12.17 1.97
N PRO A 8 4.25 -12.80 2.56
CA PRO A 8 4.05 -12.85 4.01
C PRO A 8 5.27 -13.44 4.77
N ASP A 9 6.00 -14.34 4.12
CA ASP A 9 7.27 -14.95 4.53
C ASP A 9 8.47 -13.98 4.58
N GLN A 10 8.29 -12.71 4.20
CA GLN A 10 9.26 -11.61 4.35
C GLN A 10 8.72 -10.45 5.21
N VAL A 11 7.56 -10.63 5.85
CA VAL A 11 6.98 -9.64 6.77
C VAL A 11 7.59 -9.85 8.16
N GLY A 12 8.62 -9.06 8.50
CA GLY A 12 9.20 -9.13 9.85
C GLY A 12 10.49 -8.36 10.13
N ALA A 13 11.20 -7.86 9.11
CA ALA A 13 12.53 -7.24 9.31
C ALA A 13 12.58 -5.72 9.07
N GLY A 14 11.44 -5.02 9.00
CA GLY A 14 11.39 -3.58 8.73
C GLY A 14 11.61 -3.18 7.26
N VAL A 15 11.92 -4.13 6.37
CA VAL A 15 12.11 -3.90 4.93
C VAL A 15 10.84 -3.32 4.27
N GLY A 16 9.66 -3.88 4.58
CA GLY A 16 8.39 -3.34 4.08
C GLY A 16 8.14 -1.90 4.53
N GLN A 17 8.46 -1.58 5.79
CA GLN A 17 8.32 -0.23 6.33
C GLN A 17 9.33 0.76 5.70
N ALA A 18 10.58 0.32 5.50
CA ALA A 18 11.62 1.12 4.86
C ALA A 18 11.26 1.42 3.40
N LEU A 19 10.86 0.42 2.62
CA LEU A 19 10.39 0.58 1.24
C LEU A 19 9.17 1.49 1.16
N LEU A 20 8.20 1.31 2.06
CA LEU A 20 7.00 2.13 2.06
C LEU A 20 7.34 3.59 2.40
N ARG A 21 8.19 3.83 3.40
CA ARG A 21 8.66 5.18 3.78
C ARG A 21 9.40 5.86 2.64
N GLU A 22 10.31 5.15 1.98
CA GLU A 22 11.10 5.63 0.86
C GLU A 22 10.20 5.97 -0.35
N SER A 23 9.29 5.07 -0.70
CA SER A 23 8.30 5.26 -1.77
C SER A 23 7.38 6.47 -1.49
N THR A 24 6.91 6.59 -0.25
CA THR A 24 6.06 7.70 0.21
C THR A 24 6.83 9.03 0.10
N GLY A 25 8.08 9.06 0.56
CA GLY A 25 8.96 10.22 0.49
C GLY A 25 9.26 10.66 -0.95
N ARG A 26 9.58 9.72 -1.84
CA ARG A 26 9.75 10.00 -3.28
C ARG A 26 8.48 10.56 -3.90
N CYS A 27 7.32 10.00 -3.58
CA CYS A 27 6.05 10.46 -4.12
C CYS A 27 5.70 11.87 -3.63
N ALA A 28 5.91 12.14 -2.34
CA ALA A 28 5.72 13.47 -1.76
C ALA A 28 6.67 14.50 -2.37
N GLY A 29 7.97 14.16 -2.51
CA GLY A 29 8.98 15.02 -3.15
C GLY A 29 8.68 15.28 -4.64
N ALA A 30 8.06 14.32 -5.33
CA ALA A 30 7.57 14.48 -6.69
C ALA A 30 6.25 15.28 -6.79
N GLY A 31 5.72 15.82 -5.67
CA GLY A 31 4.49 16.60 -5.65
C GLY A 31 3.21 15.80 -5.90
N ARG A 32 3.25 14.47 -5.70
CA ARG A 32 2.06 13.63 -5.86
C ARG A 32 1.16 13.83 -4.64
N PRO A 33 -0.12 14.19 -4.79
CA PRO A 33 -1.00 14.50 -3.66
C PRO A 33 -1.49 13.25 -2.90
N ARG A 34 -1.39 12.07 -3.52
CA ARG A 34 -1.85 10.81 -2.93
C ARG A 34 -1.08 9.62 -3.47
N MET A 35 -1.00 8.58 -2.66
CA MET A 35 -0.53 7.25 -3.03
C MET A 35 -1.68 6.25 -2.94
N LEU A 36 -1.79 5.38 -3.95
CA LEU A 36 -2.80 4.33 -4.03
C LEU A 36 -2.09 2.97 -4.09
N LEU A 37 -2.65 1.96 -3.44
CA LEU A 37 -2.17 0.58 -3.48
C LEU A 37 -3.35 -0.39 -3.41
N TRP A 38 -3.21 -1.54 -4.05
CA TRP A 38 -4.18 -2.64 -3.99
C TRP A 38 -3.68 -3.72 -3.05
N VAL A 39 -4.58 -4.29 -2.25
CA VAL A 39 -4.28 -5.35 -1.27
C VAL A 39 -5.32 -6.43 -1.40
N LEU A 40 -4.92 -7.71 -1.42
CA LEU A 40 -5.86 -8.81 -1.30
C LEU A 40 -6.77 -8.62 -0.07
N LYS A 41 -8.08 -8.70 -0.25
CA LYS A 41 -9.11 -8.53 0.79
C LYS A 41 -8.89 -9.48 1.97
N GLY A 42 -8.43 -10.70 1.66
CA GLY A 42 -8.11 -11.75 2.64
C GLY A 42 -6.77 -11.59 3.36
N ASN A 43 -5.88 -10.70 2.92
CA ASN A 43 -4.56 -10.50 3.54
C ASN A 43 -4.65 -9.52 4.72
N ALA A 44 -5.20 -10.00 5.84
CA ALA A 44 -5.44 -9.19 7.04
C ALA A 44 -4.16 -8.55 7.61
N ASP A 45 -3.01 -9.25 7.52
CA ASP A 45 -1.74 -8.73 8.02
C ASP A 45 -1.21 -7.58 7.15
N ALA A 46 -1.28 -7.71 5.82
CA ALA A 46 -0.94 -6.60 4.93
C ALA A 46 -1.86 -5.40 5.13
N ARG A 47 -3.18 -5.63 5.30
CA ARG A 47 -4.15 -4.56 5.57
C ARG A 47 -3.80 -3.80 6.85
N ARG A 48 -3.53 -4.51 7.95
CA ARG A 48 -3.08 -3.91 9.22
C ARG A 48 -1.77 -3.14 9.05
N PHE A 49 -0.82 -3.67 8.27
CA PHE A 49 0.44 -2.99 7.99
C PHE A 49 0.23 -1.65 7.28
N TYR A 50 -0.61 -1.61 6.24
CA TYR A 50 -0.91 -0.38 5.51
C TYR A 50 -1.74 0.62 6.33
N GLU A 51 -2.68 0.15 7.14
CA GLU A 51 -3.45 0.98 8.07
C GLU A 51 -2.54 1.66 9.09
N ARG A 52 -1.59 0.92 9.67
CA ARG A 52 -0.56 1.49 10.57
C ARG A 52 0.36 2.49 9.88
N ALA A 53 0.52 2.38 8.57
CA ALA A 53 1.28 3.31 7.75
C ALA A 53 0.44 4.52 7.27
N GLY A 54 -0.78 4.69 7.75
CA GLY A 54 -1.64 5.83 7.44
C GLY A 54 -2.42 5.71 6.13
N PHE A 55 -2.44 4.53 5.51
CA PHE A 55 -3.36 4.25 4.40
C PHE A 55 -4.74 3.90 4.94
N ARG A 56 -5.76 4.17 4.14
CA ARG A 56 -7.15 3.80 4.44
C ARG A 56 -7.82 3.19 3.21
N PRO A 57 -8.73 2.22 3.37
CA PRO A 57 -9.50 1.73 2.24
C PRO A 57 -10.33 2.87 1.67
N ASP A 58 -10.31 3.05 0.35
CA ASP A 58 -11.10 4.09 -0.32
C ASP A 58 -12.45 3.57 -0.86
N GLY A 59 -12.74 2.29 -0.61
CA GLY A 59 -13.97 1.60 -0.99
C GLY A 59 -13.93 0.95 -2.37
N ALA A 60 -12.87 1.15 -3.16
CA ALA A 60 -12.73 0.42 -4.41
C ALA A 60 -12.30 -1.02 -4.15
N GLU A 61 -12.99 -1.95 -4.81
CA GLU A 61 -12.65 -3.38 -4.83
C GLU A 61 -12.56 -3.84 -6.30
N GLU A 62 -11.56 -4.65 -6.63
CA GLU A 62 -11.39 -5.24 -7.96
C GLU A 62 -11.15 -6.75 -7.82
N PRO A 63 -11.74 -7.59 -8.69
CA PRO A 63 -11.41 -9.00 -8.72
C PRO A 63 -9.98 -9.19 -9.25
N PHE A 64 -9.18 -9.99 -8.55
CA PHE A 64 -7.85 -10.39 -9.01
C PHE A 64 -7.80 -11.92 -9.16
N GLU A 65 -7.32 -12.42 -10.29
CA GLU A 65 -7.21 -13.86 -10.53
C GLU A 65 -5.79 -14.33 -10.23
N VAL A 66 -5.65 -15.27 -9.28
CA VAL A 66 -4.39 -15.94 -8.96
C VAL A 66 -4.59 -17.42 -9.22
N GLU A 67 -3.87 -17.97 -10.20
CA GLU A 67 -3.93 -19.39 -10.55
C GLU A 67 -5.36 -19.92 -10.80
N GLY A 68 -6.23 -19.08 -11.37
CA GLY A 68 -7.64 -19.43 -11.65
C GLY A 68 -8.58 -19.28 -10.44
N VAL A 69 -8.08 -18.81 -9.30
CA VAL A 69 -8.88 -18.46 -8.12
C VAL A 69 -9.11 -16.96 -8.11
N SER A 70 -10.39 -16.54 -8.06
CA SER A 70 -10.74 -15.13 -7.88
C SER A 70 -10.55 -14.73 -6.41
N VAL A 71 -9.60 -13.84 -6.17
CA VAL A 71 -9.30 -13.25 -4.88
C VAL A 71 -9.52 -11.74 -5.00
N PRO A 72 -10.53 -11.16 -4.35
CA PRO A 72 -10.78 -9.72 -4.46
C PRO A 72 -9.64 -8.92 -3.83
N GLU A 73 -9.24 -7.85 -4.48
CA GLU A 73 -8.36 -6.81 -3.96
C GLU A 73 -9.16 -5.58 -3.55
N VAL A 74 -8.70 -4.90 -2.50
CA VAL A 74 -9.25 -3.65 -1.99
C VAL A 74 -8.21 -2.56 -2.16
N ARG A 75 -8.63 -1.36 -2.57
CA ARG A 75 -7.74 -0.23 -2.77
C ARG A 75 -7.62 0.59 -1.49
N TYR A 76 -6.38 0.88 -1.15
CA TYR A 76 -5.99 1.73 -0.05
C TYR A 76 -5.37 3.03 -0.59
N ALA A 77 -5.75 4.14 0.02
CA ALA A 77 -5.28 5.47 -0.31
C ALA A 77 -4.61 6.14 0.90
N ARG A 78 -3.56 6.90 0.65
CA ARG A 78 -2.94 7.80 1.62
C ARG A 78 -2.69 9.15 0.97
N THR A 79 -3.14 10.21 1.62
CA THR A 79 -2.77 11.58 1.24
C THR A 79 -1.30 11.80 1.55
N LEU A 80 -0.58 12.34 0.58
CA LEU A 80 0.81 12.72 0.75
C LEU A 80 0.84 14.23 0.87
N ASP A 81 1.02 14.71 2.09
CA ASP A 81 1.28 16.12 2.27
C ASP A 81 2.64 16.44 1.65
N ARG A 82 2.73 17.58 0.97
CA ARG A 82 4.03 18.14 0.60
C ARG A 82 4.76 18.35 1.94
N ASP A 83 5.81 17.57 2.18
CA ASP A 83 6.70 17.80 3.31
C ASP A 83 7.37 19.15 3.00
N THR A 84 6.71 20.22 3.46
CA THR A 84 7.12 21.61 3.22
C THR A 84 8.18 21.91 4.25
N ARG A 85 9.30 21.19 4.17
CA ARG A 85 10.49 21.53 4.94
C ARG A 85 11.19 22.65 4.17
N CYS A 86 10.80 23.87 4.52
CA CYS A 86 11.57 25.09 4.26
C CYS A 86 12.96 25.01 4.87
#